data_AF-A0A0L0FJ21-F1
#
_entry.id   AF-A0A0L0FJ21-F1
#
_cell.length_a   1.000
_cell.length_b   1.000
_cell.length_c   1.000
_cell.angle_alpha   90.00
_cell.angle_beta   90.00
_cell.angle_gamma   90.00
#
_symmetry.space_group_name_H-M   'P 1'
#
loop_
_entity.id
_entity.type
_entity.pdbx_description
1 polymer ?
#
loop_
_entity_poly.entity_id
_entity_poly.type
_entity_poly.pdbx_seq_one_letter_code
_entity_poly.pdbx_strand_id
1 'polypeptide(L)' 'MSNRKAAFRLSLNELMNEEAEDGTYNKQEIKNKLLAGNFTLAEIDTMLVSLMADNSIFMTDDTIMRI' A
#
# COMPACT_ATOMS: atom_id res chain seq x y z
N MET A 1 -5.77 16.39 7.20
CA MET A 1 -5.23 15.03 6.96
C MET A 1 -5.54 14.21 8.21
N SER A 2 -6.71 13.58 8.26
CA SER A 2 -7.33 13.17 9.53
C SER A 2 -7.77 11.71 9.42
N ASN A 3 -7.25 10.83 10.31
CA ASN A 3 -7.54 9.40 10.52
C ASN A 3 -7.45 8.43 9.32
N ARG A 4 -7.86 8.80 8.10
CA ARG A 4 -7.90 7.95 6.91
C ARG A 4 -6.50 7.53 6.43
N LYS A 5 -5.52 8.45 6.42
CA LYS A 5 -4.11 8.15 6.07
C LYS A 5 -3.47 7.20 7.08
N ALA A 6 -3.83 7.31 8.36
CA ALA A 6 -3.34 6.42 9.40
C ALA A 6 -3.94 5.01 9.26
N ALA A 7 -5.25 4.91 9.04
CA ALA A 7 -5.93 3.63 8.77
C ALA A 7 -5.35 2.93 7.53
N PHE A 8 -5.12 3.67 6.45
CA PHE A 8 -4.49 3.12 5.25
C PHE A 8 -3.08 2.59 5.52
N ARG A 9 -2.25 3.35 6.25
CA ARG A 9 -0.90 2.91 6.62
C ARG A 9 -0.93 1.65 7.48
N LEU A 10 -1.88 1.53 8.41
CA LEU A 10 -2.06 0.33 9.22
C LEU A 10 -2.43 -0.87 8.35
N SER A 11 -3.49 -0.75 7.54
CA SER A 11 -3.91 -1.82 6.63
C SER A 11 -2.80 -2.22 5.66
N LEU A 12 -2.11 -1.26 5.04
CA LEU A 12 -1.00 -1.54 4.14
C LEU A 12 0.17 -2.23 4.87
N ASN A 13 0.50 -1.81 6.10
CA ASN A 13 1.54 -2.46 6.89
C ASN A 13 1.16 -3.90 7.28
N GLU A 14 -0.11 -4.17 7.60
CA GLU A 14 -0.58 -5.53 7.89
C GLU A 14 -0.43 -6.42 6.65
N LEU A 15 -0.83 -5.91 5.48
CA LEU A 15 -0.66 -6.61 4.21
C LEU A 15 0.81 -6.85 3.86
N MET A 16 1.68 -5.87 4.14
CA MET A 16 3.12 -5.96 3.92
C MET A 16 3.89 -6.58 5.10
N ASN A 17 3.20 -7.23 6.03
CA ASN A 17 3.80 -8.01 7.12
C ASN A 17 3.51 -9.52 6.96
N GLU A 18 2.70 -9.89 5.97
CA GLU A 18 2.63 -11.27 5.50
C GLU A 18 3.99 -11.67 4.90
N GLU A 19 4.46 -12.89 5.15
CA GLU A 19 5.74 -13.40 4.64
C GLU A 19 5.74 -13.34 3.10
N ALA A 20 6.42 -12.33 2.56
CA ALA A 20 6.71 -12.22 1.13
C ALA A 20 8.16 -12.63 0.89
N GLU A 21 8.39 -13.35 -0.21
CA GLU A 21 9.66 -14.00 -0.56
C GLU A 21 10.88 -13.05 -0.44
N ASP A 22 10.70 -11.75 -0.77
CA ASP A 22 11.78 -10.74 -0.72
C ASP A 22 11.30 -9.35 -0.23
N GLY A 23 10.24 -9.29 0.58
CA GLY A 23 9.61 -8.00 0.96
C GLY A 23 9.03 -7.21 -0.22
N THR A 24 8.81 -7.91 -1.33
CA THR A 24 8.20 -7.41 -2.57
C THR A 24 6.81 -8.02 -2.69
N TYR A 25 5.81 -7.15 -2.85
CA TYR A 25 4.39 -7.49 -2.85
C TYR A 25 3.79 -7.20 -4.22
N ASN A 26 2.85 -8.01 -4.66
CA ASN A 26 2.12 -7.72 -5.89
C ASN A 26 1.19 -6.52 -5.68
N LYS A 27 1.34 -5.50 -6.52
CA LYS A 27 0.58 -4.25 -6.44
C LYS A 27 -0.92 -4.48 -6.65
N GLN A 28 -1.30 -5.37 -7.55
CA GLN A 28 -2.71 -5.67 -7.83
C GLN A 28 -3.35 -6.39 -6.63
N GLU A 29 -2.64 -7.30 -5.98
CA GLU A 29 -3.11 -7.96 -4.77
C GLU A 29 -3.28 -6.97 -3.61
N ILE A 30 -2.29 -6.09 -3.38
CA ILE A 30 -2.38 -5.02 -2.39
C ILE A 30 -3.59 -4.12 -2.67
N LYS A 31 -3.78 -3.70 -3.93
CA LYS A 31 -4.95 -2.90 -4.33
C LYS A 31 -6.26 -3.63 -4.05
N ASN A 32 -6.38 -4.91 -4.39
CA ASN A 32 -7.59 -5.70 -4.16
C ASN A 32 -7.90 -5.86 -2.66
N LYS A 33 -6.90 -6.13 -1.84
CA LYS A 33 -7.07 -6.25 -0.39
C LYS A 33 -7.46 -4.91 0.25
N LEU A 34 -6.88 -3.79 -0.21
CA LEU A 34 -7.27 -2.46 0.25
C LEU A 34 -8.68 -2.05 -0.22
N LEU A 35 -9.09 -2.45 -1.43
CA LEU A 35 -10.47 -2.27 -1.90
C LEU A 35 -11.48 -2.98 -0.99
N ALA A 36 -11.16 -4.20 -0.57
CA ALA A 36 -11.98 -4.94 0.40
C ALA A 36 -12.04 -4.25 1.78
N GLY A 37 -11.03 -3.45 2.11
CA GLY A 37 -10.96 -2.63 3.33
C GLY A 37 -11.72 -1.29 3.26
N ASN A 38 -12.64 -1.10 2.30
CA ASN A 38 -13.42 0.12 2.08
C ASN A 38 -12.59 1.35 1.63
N PHE A 39 -11.48 1.15 0.93
CA PHE A 39 -10.78 2.22 0.23
C PHE A 39 -11.16 2.23 -1.25
N THR A 40 -11.31 3.40 -1.86
CA THR A 40 -11.53 3.52 -3.31
C THR A 40 -10.20 3.42 -4.07
N LEU A 41 -10.24 3.01 -5.34
CA LEU A 41 -9.05 2.97 -6.19
C LEU A 41 -8.29 4.32 -6.22
N ALA A 42 -9.03 5.43 -6.33
CA ALA A 42 -8.45 6.77 -6.34
C ALA A 42 -7.76 7.12 -5.02
N GLU A 43 -8.34 6.75 -3.87
CA GLU A 43 -7.70 6.91 -2.57
C GLU A 43 -6.42 6.07 -2.47
N ILE A 44 -6.47 4.81 -2.90
CA ILE A 44 -5.32 3.90 -2.86
C ILE A 44 -4.17 4.47 -3.71
N ASP A 45 -4.43 4.86 -4.95
CA ASP A 45 -3.41 5.41 -5.84
C ASP A 45 -2.81 6.72 -5.26
N THR A 46 -3.65 7.61 -4.74
CA THR A 46 -3.19 8.85 -4.11
C THR A 46 -2.29 8.57 -2.90
N MET A 47 -2.65 7.59 -2.06
CA MET A 47 -1.88 7.26 -0.86
C MET A 47 -0.59 6.50 -1.17
N LEU A 48 -0.59 5.59 -2.16
CA LEU A 48 0.63 4.93 -2.62
C LEU A 48 1.62 5.92 -3.19
N VAL A 49 1.17 6.89 -4.00
CA VAL A 49 2.00 8.00 -4.50
C VAL A 49 2.56 8.83 -3.34
N SER A 50 1.74 9.14 -2.32
CA SER A 50 2.23 9.85 -1.14
C SER A 50 3.31 9.06 -0.38
N LEU A 51 3.20 7.73 -0.29
CA LEU A 51 4.18 6.90 0.41
C LEU A 51 5.48 6.74 -0.38
N MET A 52 5.39 6.72 -1.72
CA MET A 52 6.55 6.77 -2.60
C MET A 52 7.29 8.10 -2.45
N ALA A 53 6.57 9.23 -2.41
CA ALA A 53 7.16 10.55 -2.18
C ALA A 53 7.77 10.70 -0.78
N ASP A 54 7.21 10.01 0.22
CA ASP A 54 7.73 9.93 1.59
C ASP A 54 8.89 8.91 1.73
N ASN A 55 9.42 8.34 0.63
CA ASN A 55 10.44 7.26 0.59
C ASN A 55 10.12 6.03 1.48
N SER A 56 8.84 5.79 1.78
CA SER A 56 8.41 4.68 2.64
C SER A 56 8.24 3.37 1.88
N ILE A 57 7.99 3.48 0.58
CA ILE A 57 7.85 2.35 -0.35
C ILE A 57 8.53 2.68 -1.67
N PHE A 58 9.01 1.64 -2.34
CA PHE A 58 9.32 1.66 -3.76
C PHE A 58 8.21 0.94 -4.50
N MET A 59 7.77 1.45 -5.65
CA MET A 59 6.72 0.79 -6.44
C MET A 59 7.12 0.80 -7.91
N THR A 60 6.94 -0.36 -8.54
CA THR A 60 7.09 -0.55 -9.99
C THR A 60 5.70 -0.62 -10.65
N ASP A 61 5.65 -1.01 -11.92
CA ASP A 61 4.38 -1.21 -12.61
C ASP A 61 3.52 -2.28 -11.91
N ASP A 62 4.15 -3.36 -11.44
CA ASP A 62 3.46 -4.55 -10.93
C ASP A 62 3.72 -4.85 -9.45
N THR A 63 4.75 -4.27 -8.84
CA THR A 63 5.15 -4.59 -7.45
C THR A 63 5.28 -3.38 -6.55
N ILE A 64 5.13 -3.60 -5.24
CA ILE A 64 5.39 -2.65 -4.16
C ILE A 64 6.41 -3.30 -3.23
N MET A 65 7.49 -2.59 -2.93
CA MET A 65 8.53 -3.00 -2.00
C MET A 65 8.60 -1.98 -0.86
N ARG A 66 8.81 -2.45 0.36
CA ARG A 66 8.99 -1.58 1.52
C ARG A 66 10.46 -1.17 1.66
N ILE A 67 10.72 0.10 2.02
CA ILE A 67 12.07 0.64 2.27
C ILE A 67 12.21 1.04 3.75
#